data_AF-A0A5B8RQ64-F1
#
_entry.id   AF-A0A5B8RQ64-F1
#
_cell.length_a   1.000
_cell.length_b   1.000
_cell.length_c   1.000
_cell.angle_alpha   90.00
_cell.angle_beta   90.00
_cell.angle_gamma   90.00
#
_symmetry.space_group_name_H-M   'P 1'
#
loop_
_entity.id
_entity.type
_entity.pdbx_description
1 polymer ?
#
loop_
_entity_poly.entity_id
_entity_poly.type
_entity_poly.pdbx_seq_one_letter_code
_entity_poly.pdbx_strand_id
1 'polypeptide(L)' 'MKGDRQGQHSIRINGQWRVCFAWHDDGVHRVEIVDYH' A
#
# COMPACT_ATOMS: atom_id res chain seq x y z
N MET A 1 -11.92 17.79 4.55
CA MET A 1 -11.02 17.59 3.40
C MET A 1 -10.44 16.19 3.48
N LYS A 2 -11.02 15.23 2.73
CA LYS A 2 -10.50 13.86 2.60
C LYS A 2 -9.37 13.90 1.55
N GLY A 3 -8.14 14.09 2.02
CA GLY A 3 -6.97 14.27 1.16
C GLY A 3 -6.65 13.03 0.32
N ASP A 4 -6.80 13.17 -1.00
CA ASP A 4 -5.81 12.85 -2.04
C ASP A 4 -4.85 11.66 -1.86
N ARG A 5 -5.37 10.50 -1.49
CA ARG A 5 -4.71 9.21 -1.77
C ARG A 5 -5.71 8.17 -2.29
N GLN A 6 -6.57 8.58 -3.22
CA GLN A 6 -7.31 7.62 -4.04
C GLN A 6 -6.28 6.82 -4.85
N GLY A 7 -6.09 5.55 -4.49
CA GLY A 7 -5.19 4.63 -5.17
C GLY A 7 -4.06 4.05 -4.33
N GLN A 8 -3.76 4.50 -3.10
CA GLN A 8 -2.77 3.79 -2.27
C GLN A 8 -3.46 2.84 -1.28
N HIS A 9 -3.05 1.58 -1.33
CA HIS A 9 -3.56 0.48 -0.52
C HIS A 9 -2.43 -0.15 0.27
N SER A 10 -2.76 -0.78 1.40
CA SER A 10 -1.79 -1.57 2.14
C SER A 10 -2.38 -2.85 2.69
N ILE A 11 -1.60 -3.92 2.64
CA ILE A 11 -1.94 -5.24 3.19
C ILE A 11 -0.96 -5.52 4.33
N ARG A 12 -1.50 -5.91 5.48
CA ARG A 12 -0.70 -6.36 6.62
C ARG A 12 -0.40 -7.85 6.46
N ILE A 13 0.88 -8.21 6.42
CA ILE A 13 1.31 -9.62 6.33
C ILE A 13 1.31 -10.22 7.74
N ASN A 14 1.91 -9.53 8.72
CA ASN A 14 1.91 -9.94 10.12
C ASN A 14 2.11 -8.72 11.06
N GLY A 15 2.44 -8.96 12.33
CA GLY A 15 2.68 -7.90 13.32
C GLY A 15 3.79 -6.91 12.94
N GLN A 16 4.66 -7.30 12.01
CA GLN A 16 5.90 -6.62 11.68
C GLN A 16 5.92 -6.11 10.22
N TRP A 17 5.33 -6.84 9.27
CA TRP A 17 5.44 -6.50 7.85
C TRP A 17 4.15 -5.94 7.24
N ARG A 18 4.30 -4.90 6.42
CA ARG A 18 3.22 -4.31 5.61
C ARG A 18 3.67 -4.16 4.15
N VAL A 19 2.80 -4.54 3.22
CA VAL A 19 2.95 -4.23 1.79
C VAL A 19 2.15 -2.98 1.49
N CYS A 20 2.79 -1.98 0.90
CA CYS A 20 2.15 -0.79 0.36
C CYS A 20 2.15 -0.88 -1.16
N PHE A 21 1.05 -0.55 -1.81
CA PHE A 21 0.95 -0.55 -3.26
C PHE A 21 -0.03 0.51 -3.75
N ALA A 22 0.10 0.89 -5.01
CA ALA A 22 -0.86 1.71 -5.73
C ALA A 22 -1.77 0.84 -6.61
N TRP A 23 -3.07 1.13 -6.64
CA TRP A 23 -4.03 0.53 -7.56
C TRP A 23 -4.32 1.50 -8.70
N HIS A 24 -4.05 1.04 -9.91
CA HIS A 24 -4.36 1.71 -11.16
C HIS A 24 -5.29 0.82 -12.00
N ASP A 25 -5.87 1.37 -13.07
CA ASP A 25 -6.78 0.64 -13.95
C ASP A 25 -6.10 -0.55 -14.65
N ASP A 26 -4.78 -0.50 -14.82
CA ASP A 26 -3.94 -1.55 -15.40
C ASP A 26 -3.36 -2.54 -14.37
N GLY A 27 -3.59 -2.30 -13.07
CA GLY A 27 -3.26 -3.24 -12.00
C GLY A 27 -2.51 -2.63 -10.81
N VAL A 28 -1.60 -3.40 -10.23
CA VAL A 28 -0.87 -3.04 -9.01
C VAL A 28 0.49 -2.44 -9.35
N HIS A 29 0.73 -1.21 -8.90
CA HIS A 29 1.96 -0.46 -9.13
C HIS A 29 2.64 -0.08 -7.81
N ARG A 30 3.92 0.26 -7.87
CA ARG A 30 4.72 0.77 -6.73
C ARG A 30 4.56 -0.09 -5.46
N VAL A 31 4.76 -1.40 -5.63
CA VAL A 31 4.73 -2.37 -4.53
C VAL A 31 6.00 -2.22 -3.70
N GLU A 32 5.83 -1.88 -2.43
CA GLU A 32 6.90 -1.73 -1.45
C GLU A 32 6.60 -2.58 -0.23
N ILE A 33 7.61 -3.32 0.26
CA ILE A 33 7.53 -4.07 1.52
C ILE A 33 8.21 -3.22 2.58
N VAL A 34 7.46 -2.84 3.60
CA VAL A 34 7.94 -2.00 4.70
C VAL A 34 7.90 -2.82 5.98
N ASP A 35 9.04 -2.81 6.69
CA ASP A 35 9.15 -3.34 8.05
C ASP A 35 8.70 -2.26 9.04
N TYR A 36 7.81 -2.62 9.94
CA TYR A 36 7.43 -1.80 11.08
C TYR A 36 7.91 -2.52 12.33
N HIS A 37 9.05 -2.06 12.86
CA HIS A 37 9.53 -2.45 14.18
C HIS A 37 9.08 -1.43 15.24
#